data_AF-A0A964AUW8-F1
#
_entry.id   AF-A0A964AUW8-F1
#
_cell.length_a   1.000
_cell.length_b   1.000
_cell.length_c   1.000
_cell.angle_alpha   90.00
_cell.angle_beta   90.00
_cell.angle_gamma   90.00
#
_symmetry.space_group_name_H-M   'P 1'
#
loop_
_entity.id
_entity.type
_entity.pdbx_description
1 polymer ?
#
loop_
_entity_poly.entity_id
_entity_poly.type
_entity_poly.pdbx_seq_one_letter_code
_entity_poly.pdbx_strand_id
1 'polypeptide(L)'
;MDLTLREAATLLGRSPRTLRGQLARGDVPGRKKGGRWLIPSDTLPLTEPQRRALQAKADEVRELVEDALPSRTARRRKEGLRSVVDLEAFRVGRPVLRALQAADRPALVPAAAELERCLVILAEGCHLFHREPKLAALNEARSHLGRAIGHLALAAEDPTAEPEATWLSTLEREALPALSGLVRWAERLPQGRA
;
A
#
# COMPACT_ATOMS: atom_id res chain seq x y z
N MET A 1 -20.82 6.00 -6.55
CA MET A 1 -21.22 5.89 -5.12
C MET A 1 -22.53 6.64 -4.96
N ASP A 2 -23.47 6.18 -4.14
CA ASP A 2 -24.67 6.97 -3.85
C ASP A 2 -24.44 7.86 -2.62
N LEU A 3 -24.76 9.14 -2.78
CA LEU A 3 -24.64 10.14 -1.73
C LEU A 3 -26.01 10.40 -1.11
N THR A 4 -26.04 10.61 0.20
CA THR A 4 -27.24 11.13 0.84
C THR A 4 -27.47 12.60 0.45
N LEU A 5 -28.72 13.05 0.57
CA LEU A 5 -29.09 14.45 0.35
C LEU A 5 -28.19 15.44 1.10
N ARG A 6 -27.80 15.10 2.34
CA ARG A 6 -26.97 15.98 3.19
C ARG A 6 -25.54 16.04 2.67
N GLU A 7 -24.95 14.91 2.29
CA GLU A 7 -23.59 14.84 1.75
C GLU A 7 -23.49 15.56 0.40
N ALA A 8 -24.44 15.33 -0.49
CA ALA A 8 -24.49 16.01 -1.79
C ALA A 8 -24.67 17.53 -1.62
N ALA A 9 -25.51 17.96 -0.68
CA ALA A 9 -25.69 19.38 -0.38
C ALA A 9 -24.40 20.03 0.14
N THR A 10 -23.67 19.36 1.02
CA THR A 10 -22.36 19.81 1.51
C THR A 10 -21.33 19.92 0.39
N LEU A 11 -21.24 18.91 -0.50
CA LEU A 11 -20.29 18.94 -1.61
C LEU A 11 -20.59 20.05 -2.62
N LEU A 12 -21.86 20.34 -2.86
CA LEU A 12 -22.28 21.40 -3.78
C LEU A 12 -22.28 22.79 -3.13
N GLY A 13 -22.00 22.91 -1.82
CA GLY A 13 -22.09 24.17 -1.09
C GLY A 13 -23.51 24.75 -1.04
N ARG A 14 -24.54 23.89 -1.04
CA ARG A 14 -25.97 24.27 -1.11
C ARG A 14 -26.73 23.83 0.13
N SER A 15 -27.88 24.45 0.37
CA SER A 15 -28.82 24.01 1.40
C SER A 15 -29.48 22.67 1.01
N PRO A 16 -29.62 21.71 1.97
CA PRO A 16 -30.37 20.47 1.75
C PRO A 16 -31.83 20.70 1.31
N ARG A 17 -32.45 21.83 1.70
CA ARG A 17 -33.81 22.17 1.30
C ARG A 17 -33.90 22.47 -0.20
N THR A 18 -32.93 23.22 -0.73
CA THR A 18 -32.84 23.56 -2.15
C THR A 18 -32.62 22.33 -3.00
N LEU A 19 -31.69 21.45 -2.58
CA LEU A 19 -31.40 20.21 -3.30
C LEU A 19 -32.58 19.23 -3.27
N ARG A 20 -33.35 19.18 -2.18
CA ARG A 20 -34.59 18.40 -2.10
C ARG A 20 -35.65 18.91 -3.07
N GLY A 21 -35.78 20.23 -3.22
CA GLY A 21 -36.68 20.84 -4.20
C GLY A 21 -36.31 20.48 -5.64
N GLN A 22 -35.02 20.47 -5.95
CA GLN A 22 -34.49 20.07 -7.27
C GLN A 22 -34.77 18.59 -7.58
N LEU A 23 -34.57 17.70 -6.59
CA LEU A 23 -34.93 16.27 -6.72
C LEU A 23 -36.43 16.06 -6.95
N ALA A 24 -37.28 16.83 -6.24
CA ALA A 24 -38.73 16.73 -6.38
C ALA A 24 -39.23 17.20 -7.75
N ARG A 25 -38.52 18.15 -8.39
CA ARG A 25 -38.82 18.64 -9.74
C ARG A 25 -38.19 17.82 -10.86
N GLY A 26 -37.26 16.91 -10.53
CA GLY A 26 -36.52 16.12 -11.52
C GLY A 26 -35.29 16.82 -12.11
N ASP A 27 -34.89 18.00 -11.58
CA ASP A 27 -33.73 18.76 -12.05
C ASP A 27 -32.40 18.04 -11.76
N VAL A 28 -32.39 17.18 -10.75
CA VAL A 28 -31.24 16.37 -10.33
C VAL A 28 -31.69 14.92 -10.25
N PRO A 29 -30.97 13.97 -10.87
CA PRO A 29 -31.31 12.56 -10.78
C PRO A 29 -31.05 12.03 -9.37
N GLY A 30 -32.02 11.31 -8.82
CA GLY A 30 -31.90 10.66 -7.52
C GLY A 30 -33.06 9.73 -7.25
N ARG A 31 -32.87 8.81 -6.29
CA ARG A 31 -33.87 7.80 -5.94
C ARG A 31 -34.13 7.77 -4.45
N LYS A 32 -35.36 7.46 -4.06
CA LYS A 32 -35.75 7.35 -2.66
C LYS A 32 -35.71 5.89 -2.22
N LYS A 33 -34.87 5.56 -1.24
CA LYS A 33 -34.74 4.22 -0.66
C LYS A 33 -34.85 4.31 0.86
N GLY A 34 -35.78 3.57 1.47
CA GLY A 34 -35.98 3.56 2.92
C GLY A 34 -36.25 4.95 3.52
N GLY A 35 -37.01 5.80 2.83
CA GLY A 35 -37.32 7.16 3.28
C GLY A 35 -36.21 8.19 3.07
N ARG A 36 -35.03 7.79 2.56
CA ARG A 36 -33.89 8.68 2.30
C ARG A 36 -33.67 8.88 0.80
N TRP A 37 -33.25 10.08 0.42
CA TRP A 37 -32.82 10.39 -0.95
C TRP A 37 -31.37 9.97 -1.14
N LEU A 38 -31.13 9.19 -2.20
CA LEU A 38 -29.84 8.72 -2.67
C LEU A 38 -29.58 9.32 -4.06
N ILE A 39 -28.45 10.01 -4.20
CA ILE A 39 -28.05 10.75 -5.39
C ILE A 39 -26.78 10.11 -5.93
N PRO A 40 -26.75 9.60 -7.17
CA PRO A 40 -25.54 9.07 -7.78
C PRO A 40 -24.45 10.14 -7.89
N SER A 41 -23.27 9.88 -7.33
CA SER A 41 -22.16 10.86 -7.26
C SER A 41 -21.63 11.31 -8.62
N ASP A 42 -21.74 10.45 -9.62
CA ASP A 42 -21.36 10.67 -11.03
C ASP A 42 -22.25 11.68 -11.75
N THR A 43 -23.49 11.85 -11.28
CA THR A 43 -24.45 12.81 -11.86
C THR A 43 -24.30 14.23 -11.30
N LEU A 44 -23.48 14.42 -10.27
CA LEU A 44 -23.26 15.72 -9.67
C LEU A 44 -22.17 16.51 -10.41
N PRO A 45 -22.36 17.83 -10.62
CA PRO A 45 -21.35 18.70 -11.24
C PRO A 45 -20.24 19.04 -10.23
N LEU A 46 -19.45 18.03 -9.84
CA LEU A 46 -18.34 18.17 -8.90
C LEU A 46 -17.09 18.72 -9.60
N THR A 47 -16.32 19.55 -8.89
CA THR A 47 -14.98 19.94 -9.35
C THR A 47 -14.00 18.77 -9.21
N GLU A 48 -12.90 18.79 -9.96
CA GLU A 48 -11.88 17.73 -9.91
C GLU A 48 -11.30 17.51 -8.48
N PRO A 49 -10.99 18.55 -7.69
CA PRO A 49 -10.59 18.37 -6.30
C PRO A 49 -11.66 17.69 -5.43
N GLN A 50 -12.94 17.99 -5.66
CA GLN A 50 -14.06 17.38 -4.92
C GLN A 50 -14.24 15.91 -5.29
N ARG A 51 -14.02 15.52 -6.56
CA ARG A 51 -14.01 14.12 -6.97
C ARG A 51 -12.89 13.35 -6.29
N ARG A 52 -11.68 13.91 -6.23
CA ARG A 52 -10.53 13.28 -5.55
C ARG A 52 -10.78 13.09 -4.06
N ALA A 53 -11.33 14.10 -3.38
CA ALA A 53 -11.67 14.00 -1.96
C ALA A 53 -12.75 12.92 -1.70
N LEU A 54 -13.75 12.82 -2.59
CA LEU A 54 -14.78 11.79 -2.50
C LEU A 54 -14.20 10.39 -2.73
N GLN A 55 -13.31 10.24 -3.71
CA GLN A 55 -12.64 8.99 -4.02
C GLN A 55 -11.77 8.53 -2.85
N ALA A 56 -10.94 9.42 -2.29
CA ALA A 56 -10.12 9.12 -1.12
C ALA A 56 -10.95 8.65 0.07
N LYS A 57 -12.10 9.29 0.32
CA LYS A 57 -13.01 8.88 1.40
C LYS A 57 -13.71 7.54 1.10
N ALA A 58 -14.03 7.26 -0.16
CA ALA A 58 -14.58 5.97 -0.55
C ALA A 58 -13.55 4.83 -0.39
N ASP A 59 -12.29 5.11 -0.70
CA ASP A 59 -11.19 4.16 -0.53
C ASP A 59 -10.89 3.94 0.97
N GLU A 60 -10.89 4.98 1.80
CA GLU A 60 -10.78 4.87 3.27
C GLU A 60 -11.91 4.01 3.86
N VAL A 61 -13.16 4.24 3.46
CA VAL A 61 -14.30 3.42 3.90
C VAL A 61 -14.16 1.98 3.42
N ARG A 62 -13.66 1.75 2.19
CA ARG A 62 -13.39 0.41 1.69
C ARG A 62 -12.33 -0.29 2.54
N GLU A 63 -11.23 0.38 2.86
CA GLU A 63 -10.18 -0.15 3.73
C GLU A 63 -10.71 -0.50 5.14
N LEU A 64 -11.53 0.38 5.72
CA LEU A 64 -12.15 0.14 7.04
C LEU A 64 -13.16 -1.02 7.00
N VAL A 65 -13.96 -1.13 5.95
CA VAL A 65 -14.91 -2.24 5.77
C VAL A 65 -14.15 -3.55 5.54
N GLU A 66 -13.07 -3.53 4.75
CA GLU A 66 -12.18 -4.68 4.57
C GLU A 66 -11.49 -5.09 5.88
N ASP A 67 -11.15 -4.15 6.77
CA ASP A 67 -10.58 -4.43 8.09
C ASP A 67 -11.62 -4.94 9.11
N ALA A 68 -12.87 -4.47 9.00
CA ALA A 68 -13.98 -4.83 9.90
C ALA A 68 -14.68 -6.14 9.53
N LEU A 69 -14.61 -6.57 8.26
CA LEU A 69 -15.16 -7.85 7.85
C LEU A 69 -14.22 -8.99 8.27
N PRO A 70 -14.66 -9.94 9.11
CA PRO A 70 -13.86 -11.10 9.50
C PRO A 70 -13.83 -12.12 8.36
N SER A 71 -13.18 -11.77 7.25
CA SER A 71 -12.83 -12.74 6.22
C SER A 71 -11.68 -13.61 6.75
N ARG A 72 -11.73 -14.93 6.51
CA ARG A 72 -10.62 -15.84 6.85
C ARG A 72 -9.30 -15.39 6.22
N THR A 73 -9.36 -14.62 5.13
CA THR A 73 -8.25 -13.95 4.46
C THR A 73 -7.68 -12.75 5.24
N ALA A 74 -8.52 -11.89 5.83
CA ALA A 74 -8.08 -10.80 6.70
C ALA A 74 -7.49 -11.31 8.03
N ARG A 75 -8.06 -12.38 8.60
CA ARG A 75 -7.50 -13.05 9.78
C ARG A 75 -6.11 -13.65 9.49
N ARG A 76 -5.90 -14.22 8.30
CA ARG A 76 -4.56 -14.65 7.83
C ARG A 76 -3.58 -13.49 7.65
N ARG A 77 -4.02 -12.31 7.21
CA ARG A 77 -3.17 -11.11 7.12
C ARG A 77 -2.76 -10.56 8.49
N LYS A 78 -3.66 -10.56 9.48
CA LYS A 78 -3.33 -10.15 10.86
C LYS A 78 -2.54 -11.22 11.65
N GLU A 79 -2.76 -12.50 11.39
CA GLU A 79 -1.98 -13.60 12.01
C GLU A 79 -0.64 -13.88 11.29
N GLY A 80 -0.51 -13.49 10.01
CA GLY A 80 0.65 -13.76 9.14
C GLY A 80 1.85 -12.84 9.32
N LEU A 81 1.82 -11.89 10.26
CA LEU A 81 3.01 -11.11 10.64
C LEU A 81 3.83 -11.80 11.76
N ARG A 82 3.50 -13.04 12.13
CA ARG A 82 4.20 -13.76 13.21
C ARG A 82 5.54 -14.36 12.79
N SER A 83 5.79 -14.53 11.50
CA SER A 83 7.00 -15.17 11.01
C SER A 83 7.69 -14.36 9.92
N VAL A 84 9.02 -14.29 9.98
CA VAL A 84 9.86 -13.60 8.99
C VAL A 84 9.62 -14.14 7.58
N VAL A 85 9.36 -15.45 7.45
CA VAL A 85 9.15 -16.09 6.14
C VAL A 85 7.83 -15.71 5.48
N ASP A 86 6.87 -15.19 6.26
CA ASP A 86 5.56 -14.75 5.77
C ASP A 86 5.57 -13.26 5.36
N LEU A 87 6.64 -12.52 5.69
CA LEU A 87 6.81 -11.15 5.24
C LEU A 87 6.98 -11.11 3.72
N GLU A 88 6.14 -10.34 3.03
CA GLU A 88 6.13 -10.31 1.57
C GLU A 88 7.48 -9.91 0.98
N ALA A 89 8.13 -8.87 1.50
CA ALA A 89 9.47 -8.47 1.07
C ALA A 89 10.52 -9.58 1.26
N PHE A 90 10.40 -10.39 2.33
CA PHE A 90 11.30 -11.52 2.57
C PHE A 90 11.02 -12.69 1.62
N ARG A 91 9.74 -13.02 1.43
CA ARG A 91 9.28 -14.07 0.52
C ARG A 91 9.70 -13.80 -0.93
N VAL A 92 9.65 -12.53 -1.35
CA VAL A 92 10.07 -12.10 -2.69
C VAL A 92 11.59 -12.01 -2.80
N GLY A 93 12.29 -11.43 -1.82
CA GLY A 93 13.74 -11.23 -1.90
C GLY A 93 14.55 -12.53 -1.80
N ARG A 94 14.10 -13.51 -1.00
CA ARG A 94 14.81 -14.78 -0.79
C ARG A 94 15.10 -15.57 -2.09
N PRO A 95 14.14 -15.83 -3.00
CA PRO A 95 14.43 -16.53 -4.24
C PRO A 95 15.38 -15.73 -5.15
N VAL A 96 15.28 -14.39 -5.17
CA VAL A 96 16.23 -13.55 -5.92
C VAL A 96 17.65 -13.68 -5.37
N LEU A 97 17.82 -13.64 -4.04
CA LEU A 97 19.13 -13.85 -3.40
C LEU A 97 19.73 -15.21 -3.78
N ARG A 98 18.92 -16.28 -3.73
CA ARG A 98 19.37 -17.62 -4.14
C ARG A 98 19.77 -17.67 -5.61
N ALA A 99 19.03 -17.00 -6.49
CA ALA A 99 19.35 -16.93 -7.91
C ALA A 99 20.65 -16.15 -8.17
N LEU A 100 20.84 -15.00 -7.51
CA LEU A 100 22.09 -14.21 -7.59
C LEU A 100 23.31 -15.03 -7.13
N GLN A 101 23.17 -15.76 -6.03
CA GLN A 101 24.23 -16.64 -5.51
C GLN A 101 24.50 -17.83 -6.45
N ALA A 102 23.47 -18.40 -7.06
CA ALA A 102 23.61 -19.54 -7.97
C ALA A 102 24.18 -19.17 -9.35
N ALA A 103 24.04 -17.92 -9.78
CA ALA A 103 24.59 -17.44 -11.05
C ALA A 103 26.13 -17.39 -11.05
N ASP A 104 26.77 -17.40 -9.86
CA ASP A 104 28.22 -17.45 -9.67
C ASP A 104 29.02 -16.43 -10.51
N ARG A 105 28.48 -15.20 -10.60
CA ARG A 105 29.10 -14.09 -11.34
C ARG A 105 29.70 -13.06 -10.38
N PRO A 106 31.00 -12.74 -10.49
CA PRO A 106 31.66 -11.75 -9.61
C PRO A 106 30.96 -10.38 -9.57
N ALA A 107 30.42 -9.92 -10.70
CA ALA A 107 29.72 -8.64 -10.79
C ALA A 107 28.42 -8.59 -9.95
N LEU A 108 27.80 -9.74 -9.67
CA LEU A 108 26.55 -9.82 -8.90
C LEU A 108 26.78 -9.94 -7.38
N VAL A 109 28.02 -10.19 -6.94
CA VAL A 109 28.37 -10.37 -5.52
C VAL A 109 27.95 -9.17 -4.67
N PRO A 110 28.18 -7.90 -5.07
CA PRO A 110 27.72 -6.75 -4.28
C PRO A 110 26.19 -6.69 -4.14
N ALA A 111 25.44 -7.00 -5.21
CA ALA A 111 23.98 -7.02 -5.17
C ALA A 111 23.46 -8.11 -4.23
N ALA A 112 24.04 -9.30 -4.29
CA ALA A 112 23.71 -10.41 -3.40
C ALA A 112 23.98 -10.06 -1.93
N ALA A 113 25.15 -9.47 -1.62
CA ALA A 113 25.52 -9.08 -0.26
C ALA A 113 24.59 -8.01 0.33
N GLU A 114 24.21 -7.01 -0.47
CA GLU A 114 23.24 -5.98 -0.02
C GLU A 114 21.84 -6.56 0.17
N LEU A 115 21.40 -7.47 -0.70
CA LEU A 115 20.10 -8.13 -0.54
C LEU A 115 20.08 -9.04 0.69
N GLU A 116 21.17 -9.76 0.97
CA GLU A 116 21.31 -10.55 2.19
C GLU A 116 21.22 -9.67 3.43
N ARG A 117 21.98 -8.56 3.49
CA ARG A 117 21.90 -7.59 4.58
C ARG A 117 20.49 -7.04 4.78
N CYS A 118 19.81 -6.66 3.69
CA CYS A 118 18.41 -6.24 3.74
C CYS A 118 17.52 -7.30 4.42
N LEU A 119 17.62 -8.56 4.01
CA LEU A 119 16.77 -9.64 4.51
C LEU A 119 17.02 -9.95 5.99
N VAL A 120 18.28 -9.89 6.44
CA VAL A 120 18.65 -10.07 7.85
C VAL A 120 18.11 -8.91 8.71
N ILE A 121 18.35 -7.67 8.31
CA ILE A 121 17.88 -6.49 9.05
C ILE A 121 16.35 -6.44 9.07
N LEU A 122 15.69 -6.82 7.97
CA LEU A 122 14.23 -6.95 7.93
C LEU A 122 13.73 -7.96 8.97
N ALA A 123 14.36 -9.14 9.05
CA ALA A 123 14.02 -10.17 10.01
C ALA A 123 14.14 -9.63 11.45
N GLU A 124 15.25 -9.00 11.78
CA GLU A 124 15.50 -8.39 13.10
C GLU A 124 14.50 -7.27 13.41
N GLY A 125 14.33 -6.31 12.49
CA GLY A 125 13.48 -5.13 12.65
C GLY A 125 12.00 -5.49 12.85
N CYS A 126 11.53 -6.54 12.19
CA CYS A 126 10.16 -7.03 12.36
C CYS A 126 9.89 -7.54 13.78
N HIS A 127 10.90 -8.04 14.50
CA HIS A 127 10.77 -8.51 15.88
C HIS A 127 10.95 -7.43 16.95
N LEU A 128 11.46 -6.24 16.60
CA LEU A 128 11.59 -5.15 17.56
C LEU A 128 10.23 -4.69 18.09
N PHE A 129 10.12 -4.44 19.40
CA PHE A 129 8.85 -4.03 20.00
C PHE A 129 8.61 -2.52 19.88
N HIS A 130 9.66 -1.73 20.17
CA HIS A 130 9.55 -0.28 20.20
C HIS A 130 9.53 0.32 18.80
N ARG A 131 8.71 1.36 18.64
CA ARG A 131 8.49 2.06 17.36
C ARG A 131 9.77 2.59 16.74
N GLU A 132 10.57 3.34 17.50
CA GLU A 132 11.77 4.01 16.99
C GLU A 132 12.83 3.04 16.45
N PRO A 133 13.30 2.04 17.23
CA PRO A 133 14.31 1.11 16.71
C PRO A 133 13.73 0.22 15.60
N LYS A 134 12.43 -0.11 15.62
CA LYS A 134 11.76 -0.78 14.49
C LYS A 134 11.82 0.06 13.22
N LEU A 135 11.47 1.35 13.30
CA LEU A 135 11.52 2.24 12.14
C LEU A 135 12.94 2.43 11.61
N ALA A 136 13.92 2.54 12.49
CA ALA A 136 15.33 2.62 12.10
C ALA A 136 15.74 1.37 11.30
N ALA A 137 15.49 0.17 11.85
CA ALA A 137 15.82 -1.09 11.18
C ALA A 137 15.09 -1.25 9.83
N LEU A 138 13.79 -0.92 9.75
CA LEU A 138 13.05 -1.04 8.49
C LEU A 138 13.54 -0.05 7.41
N ASN A 139 13.94 1.16 7.80
CA ASN A 139 14.55 2.12 6.87
C ASN A 139 15.96 1.71 6.44
N GLU A 140 16.72 1.09 7.33
CA GLU A 140 18.04 0.53 7.02
C GLU A 140 17.92 -0.64 6.03
N ALA A 141 17.01 -1.59 6.29
CA ALA A 141 16.69 -2.67 5.34
C ALA A 141 16.31 -2.11 3.97
N ARG A 142 15.48 -1.04 3.94
CA ARG A 142 15.09 -0.39 2.68
C ARG A 142 16.27 0.23 1.94
N SER A 143 17.22 0.80 2.68
CA SER A 143 18.44 1.38 2.10
C SER A 143 19.32 0.29 1.47
N HIS A 144 19.47 -0.86 2.14
CA HIS A 144 20.18 -2.02 1.60
C HIS A 144 19.47 -2.60 0.36
N LEU A 145 18.14 -2.68 0.35
CA LEU A 145 17.40 -3.11 -0.84
C LEU A 145 17.65 -2.17 -2.03
N GLY A 146 17.64 -0.85 -1.80
CA GLY A 146 17.95 0.14 -2.82
C GLY A 146 19.38 -0.01 -3.38
N ARG A 147 20.36 -0.30 -2.52
CA ARG A 147 21.74 -0.58 -2.96
C ARG A 147 21.84 -1.89 -3.74
N ALA A 148 21.11 -2.93 -3.33
CA ALA A 148 21.08 -4.20 -4.06
C ALA A 148 20.55 -4.00 -5.49
N ILE A 149 19.45 -3.26 -5.64
CA ILE A 149 18.87 -2.86 -6.94
C ILE A 149 19.91 -2.07 -7.76
N GLY A 150 20.56 -1.08 -7.15
CA GLY A 150 21.58 -0.28 -7.83
C GLY A 150 22.77 -1.11 -8.31
N HIS A 151 23.30 -2.00 -7.46
CA HIS A 151 24.38 -2.91 -7.85
C HIS A 151 23.97 -3.87 -8.95
N LEU A 152 22.75 -4.40 -8.89
CA LEU A 152 22.24 -5.30 -9.93
C LEU A 152 22.11 -4.56 -11.27
N ALA A 153 21.56 -3.35 -11.27
CA ALA A 153 21.43 -2.53 -12.47
C ALA A 153 22.80 -2.14 -13.07
N LEU A 154 23.80 -1.89 -12.22
CA LEU A 154 25.17 -1.59 -12.66
C LEU A 154 25.94 -2.83 -13.17
N ALA A 155 25.59 -4.02 -12.68
CA ALA A 155 26.19 -5.27 -13.10
C ALA A 155 25.58 -5.84 -14.40
N ALA A 156 24.41 -5.36 -14.79
CA ALA A 156 23.76 -5.73 -16.04
C ALA A 156 24.45 -5.04 -17.23
N GLU A 157 25.02 -5.83 -18.14
CA GLU A 157 25.54 -5.33 -19.42
C GLU A 157 24.39 -4.87 -20.33
N ASP A 158 23.26 -5.57 -20.27
CA ASP A 158 21.99 -5.18 -20.86
C ASP A 158 20.89 -5.27 -19.79
N PRO A 159 20.28 -4.15 -19.37
CA PRO A 159 19.25 -4.13 -18.33
C PRO A 159 17.92 -4.78 -18.76
N THR A 160 17.79 -5.15 -20.03
CA THR A 160 16.61 -5.86 -20.56
C THR A 160 16.85 -7.35 -20.75
N ALA A 161 18.08 -7.81 -20.57
CA ALA A 161 18.41 -9.23 -20.68
C ALA A 161 17.88 -10.02 -19.48
N GLU A 162 17.41 -11.23 -19.76
CA GLU A 162 17.08 -12.21 -18.73
C GLU A 162 18.36 -12.94 -18.27
N PRO A 163 18.48 -13.30 -16.98
CA PRO A 163 17.46 -13.19 -15.93
C PRO A 163 17.46 -11.85 -15.13
N GLU A 164 18.42 -10.96 -15.38
CA GLU A 164 18.63 -9.74 -14.60
C GLU A 164 17.44 -8.80 -14.63
N ALA A 165 16.80 -8.64 -15.79
CA ALA A 165 15.60 -7.83 -15.94
C ALA A 165 14.45 -8.32 -15.04
N THR A 166 14.25 -9.64 -14.96
CA THR A 166 13.26 -10.23 -14.04
C THR A 166 13.64 -9.95 -12.59
N TRP A 167 14.89 -10.19 -12.19
CA TRP A 167 15.31 -9.93 -10.81
C TRP A 167 15.16 -8.46 -10.41
N LEU A 168 15.55 -7.54 -11.29
CA LEU A 168 15.42 -6.11 -11.07
C LEU A 168 13.96 -5.71 -10.92
N SER A 169 13.10 -6.15 -11.84
CA SER A 169 11.65 -5.91 -11.80
C SER A 169 11.03 -6.47 -10.51
N THR A 170 11.40 -7.69 -10.10
CA THR A 170 10.90 -8.30 -8.86
C THR A 170 11.32 -7.50 -7.63
N LEU A 171 12.58 -7.07 -7.53
CA LEU A 171 13.03 -6.27 -6.38
C LEU A 171 12.38 -4.87 -6.36
N GLU A 172 12.30 -4.19 -7.50
CA GLU A 172 11.77 -2.82 -7.60
C GLU A 172 10.25 -2.75 -7.45
N ARG A 173 9.51 -3.68 -8.08
CA ARG A 173 8.05 -3.60 -8.20
C ARG A 173 7.32 -4.39 -7.12
N GLU A 174 7.98 -5.36 -6.48
CA GLU A 174 7.35 -6.20 -5.47
C GLU A 174 8.02 -6.03 -4.10
N ALA A 175 9.33 -6.30 -3.99
CA ALA A 175 10.00 -6.27 -2.68
C ALA A 175 10.05 -4.87 -2.05
N LEU A 176 10.39 -3.85 -2.85
CA LEU A 176 10.52 -2.46 -2.37
C LEU A 176 9.18 -1.85 -1.91
N PRO A 177 8.06 -2.01 -2.66
CA PRO A 177 6.74 -1.58 -2.19
C PRO A 177 6.28 -2.33 -0.93
N ALA A 178 6.53 -3.64 -0.85
CA ALA A 178 6.19 -4.45 0.33
C ALA A 178 6.92 -3.94 1.58
N LEU A 179 8.23 -3.69 1.47
CA LEU A 179 9.03 -3.13 2.56
C LEU A 179 8.60 -1.71 2.94
N SER A 180 8.25 -0.88 1.95
CA SER A 180 7.70 0.46 2.18
C SER A 180 6.35 0.41 2.91
N GLY A 181 5.55 -0.63 2.67
CA GLY A 181 4.34 -0.91 3.44
C GLY A 181 4.60 -1.17 4.91
N LEU A 182 5.66 -1.92 5.23
CA LEU A 182 6.09 -2.19 6.61
C LEU A 182 6.59 -0.92 7.31
N VAL A 183 7.35 -0.06 6.63
CA VAL A 183 7.78 1.24 7.18
C VAL A 183 6.56 2.09 7.56
N ARG A 184 5.61 2.27 6.63
CA ARG A 184 4.37 3.03 6.90
C ARG A 184 3.54 2.43 8.03
N TRP A 185 3.53 1.11 8.14
CA TRP A 185 2.87 0.44 9.26
C TRP A 185 3.55 0.77 10.59
N ALA A 186 4.89 0.69 10.66
CA ALA A 186 5.64 1.02 11.85
C ALA A 186 5.51 2.50 12.26
N GLU A 187 5.37 3.42 11.29
CA GLU A 187 5.17 4.85 11.55
C GLU A 187 3.89 5.12 12.35
N ARG A 188 2.84 4.31 12.11
CA ARG A 188 1.52 4.38 12.75
C ARG A 188 1.43 3.67 14.09
N LEU A 189 2.47 2.94 14.51
CA LEU A 189 2.46 2.31 15.83
C LEU A 189 2.39 3.39 16.91
N PRO A 190 1.65 3.18 18.01
CA PRO A 190 1.68 4.08 19.15
C PRO A 190 3.11 4.14 19.71
N GLN A 191 3.54 5.31 20.16
CA GLN A 191 4.74 5.40 20.99
C GLN A 191 4.47 4.57 22.25
N GLY A 192 5.09 3.39 22.34
CA GLY A 192 5.07 2.61 23.57
C GLY A 192 5.59 3.50 24.69
N ARG A 193 4.82 3.62 25.78
CA ARG A 193 5.32 4.28 26.99
C ARG A 193 6.57 3.51 27.42
N ALA A 194 7.71 4.18 27.40
CA ALA A 194 8.96 3.69 27.96
C ALA A 194 8.81 3.48 29.47
#